data_AF-A0A3L7X7D4-F1
#
_entry.id   AF-A0A3L7X7D4-F1
#
_cell.length_a   1.000
_cell.length_b   1.000
_cell.length_c   1.000
_cell.angle_alpha   90.00
_cell.angle_beta   90.00
_cell.angle_gamma   90.00
#
_symmetry.space_group_name_H-M   'P 1'
#
loop_
_entity.id
_entity.type
_entity.pdbx_description
1 polymer ?
#
loop_
_entity_poly.entity_id
_entity_poly.type
_entity_poly.pdbx_seq_one_letter_code
_entity_poly.pdbx_strand_id
1 'polypeptide(L)'
;AGVPPQMPAAAQALLAQYRVPHPERLIVSFYGAGVTLKNLISIVAELPPGSSELMCHPGVVDAQLQKSSSYCAERGLELEYLSHANARSALEVYGVELITFAQL
;
A
#
# COMPACT_ATOMS: atom_id res chain seq x y z
N ALA A 1 -10.07 2.43 -15.43
CA ALA A 1 -9.62 2.44 -14.02
C ALA A 1 -10.86 2.42 -13.15
N GLY A 2 -10.99 1.43 -12.25
CA GLY A 2 -12.10 1.36 -11.31
C GLY A 2 -11.97 2.48 -10.27
N VAL A 3 -13.10 2.96 -9.75
CA VAL A 3 -13.10 3.83 -8.56
C VAL A 3 -12.43 3.03 -7.44
N PRO A 4 -11.39 3.56 -6.77
CA PRO A 4 -10.78 2.87 -5.65
C PRO A 4 -11.87 2.62 -4.59
N PRO A 5 -11.88 1.43 -3.95
CA PRO A 5 -12.87 1.10 -2.95
C PRO A 5 -12.87 2.17 -1.86
N GLN A 6 -14.03 2.77 -1.61
CA GLN A 6 -14.23 3.73 -0.53
C GLN A 6 -14.87 3.02 0.65
N MET A 7 -14.51 3.45 1.86
CA MET A 7 -15.18 3.01 3.07
C MET A 7 -16.64 3.45 3.03
N PRO A 8 -17.63 2.54 3.16
CA PRO A 8 -19.02 2.93 3.25
C PRO A 8 -19.24 3.86 4.45
N ALA A 9 -20.07 4.90 4.31
CA ALA A 9 -20.33 5.85 5.41
C ALA A 9 -20.83 5.15 6.69
N ALA A 10 -21.61 4.07 6.54
CA ALA A 10 -22.07 3.24 7.66
C ALA A 10 -20.89 2.57 8.41
N ALA A 11 -19.84 2.16 7.71
CA ALA A 11 -18.64 1.59 8.32
C ALA A 11 -17.87 2.66 9.10
N GLN A 12 -17.77 3.89 8.59
CA GLN A 12 -17.07 4.97 9.27
C GLN A 12 -17.72 5.35 10.61
N ALA A 13 -19.05 5.39 10.66
CA ALA A 13 -19.79 5.62 11.90
C ALA A 13 -19.53 4.50 12.94
N LEU A 14 -19.47 3.24 12.50
CA LEU A 14 -19.20 2.11 13.38
C LEU A 14 -17.75 2.13 13.91
N LEU A 15 -16.76 2.42 13.05
CA LEU A 15 -15.36 2.54 13.48
C LEU A 15 -15.21 3.61 14.57
N ALA A 16 -15.86 4.76 14.41
CA ALA A 16 -15.88 5.82 15.40
C ALA A 16 -16.61 5.41 16.69
N GLN A 17 -17.79 4.78 16.57
CA GLN A 17 -18.57 4.31 17.71
C GLN A 17 -17.80 3.32 18.58
N TYR A 18 -17.10 2.38 17.96
CA TYR A 18 -16.34 1.33 18.65
C TYR A 18 -14.89 1.70 18.90
N ARG A 19 -14.44 2.90 18.48
CA ARG A 19 -13.05 3.37 18.61
C ARG A 19 -12.04 2.35 18.10
N VAL A 20 -12.33 1.76 16.94
CA VAL A 20 -11.44 0.78 16.31
C VAL A 20 -10.23 1.54 15.75
N PRO A 21 -9.00 1.27 16.21
CA PRO A 21 -7.82 1.89 15.62
C PRO A 21 -7.70 1.49 14.15
N HIS A 22 -7.56 2.46 13.25
CA HIS A 22 -7.41 2.21 11.83
C HIS A 22 -6.63 3.35 11.14
N PRO A 23 -5.95 3.06 10.02
CA PRO A 23 -5.37 4.08 9.18
C PRO A 23 -6.46 5.02 8.67
N GLU A 24 -6.16 6.32 8.58
CA GLU A 24 -7.12 7.30 8.05
C GLU A 24 -7.37 7.12 6.55
N ARG A 25 -6.41 6.53 5.81
CA ARG A 25 -6.52 6.26 4.37
C ARG A 25 -5.96 4.90 4.01
N LEU A 26 -6.59 4.28 3.02
CA LEU A 26 -6.10 3.11 2.31
C LEU A 26 -5.70 3.50 0.89
N ILE A 27 -4.50 3.13 0.49
CA ILE A 27 -3.92 3.39 -0.83
C ILE A 27 -3.84 2.05 -1.57
N VAL A 28 -4.58 1.96 -2.69
CA VAL A 28 -4.68 0.75 -3.52
C VAL A 28 -4.10 0.91 -4.92
N SER A 29 -3.48 2.06 -5.21
CA SER A 29 -2.99 2.41 -6.55
C SER A 29 -1.68 1.70 -6.93
N PHE A 30 -0.98 1.09 -5.97
CA PHE A 30 0.18 0.23 -6.22
C PHE A 30 -0.26 -1.21 -6.50
N TYR A 31 -0.99 -1.40 -7.61
CA TYR A 31 -1.55 -2.70 -7.99
C TYR A 31 -1.68 -2.82 -9.52
N GLY A 32 -1.48 -4.03 -10.07
CA GLY A 32 -1.55 -4.29 -11.50
C GLY A 32 -0.60 -3.38 -12.30
N ALA A 33 -1.13 -2.65 -13.28
CA ALA A 33 -0.35 -1.69 -14.06
C ALA A 33 0.26 -0.53 -13.22
N GLY A 34 -0.22 -0.32 -11.98
CA GLY A 34 0.33 0.66 -11.04
C GLY A 34 1.61 0.19 -10.33
N VAL A 35 2.01 -1.08 -10.47
CA VAL A 35 3.26 -1.60 -9.88
C VAL A 35 4.46 -1.08 -10.67
N THR A 36 4.86 0.14 -10.36
CA THR A 36 6.07 0.78 -10.90
C THR A 36 6.78 1.52 -9.78
N LEU A 37 8.11 1.55 -9.82
CA LEU A 37 8.90 2.33 -8.87
C LEU A 37 8.50 3.82 -8.88
N LYS A 38 8.20 4.37 -10.07
CA LYS A 38 7.75 5.75 -10.21
C LYS A 38 6.45 6.00 -9.42
N ASN A 39 5.45 5.14 -9.59
CA ASN A 39 4.18 5.28 -8.87
C ASN A 39 4.38 5.14 -7.34
N LEU A 40 5.22 4.20 -6.89
CA LEU A 40 5.52 4.05 -5.47
C LEU A 40 6.12 5.32 -4.87
N ILE A 41 7.07 5.95 -5.57
CA ILE A 41 7.68 7.22 -5.14
C ILE A 41 6.67 8.36 -5.15
N SER A 42 5.81 8.45 -6.19
CA SER A 42 4.73 9.44 -6.25
C SER A 42 3.74 9.28 -5.09
N ILE A 43 3.35 8.05 -4.76
CA ILE A 43 2.48 7.77 -3.61
C ILE A 43 3.10 8.33 -2.32
N VAL A 44 4.38 8.06 -2.08
CA VAL A 44 5.10 8.55 -0.89
C VAL A 44 5.18 10.08 -0.87
N ALA A 45 5.46 10.70 -2.02
CA ALA A 45 5.56 12.15 -2.16
C ALA A 45 4.25 12.91 -1.91
N GLU A 46 3.12 12.25 -2.17
CA GLU A 46 1.78 12.84 -2.13
C GLU A 46 1.01 12.46 -0.84
N LEU A 47 1.64 11.76 0.10
CA LEU A 47 0.99 11.39 1.37
C LEU A 47 0.61 12.66 2.16
N PRO A 48 -0.68 12.83 2.52
CA PRO A 48 -1.07 13.89 3.43
C PRO A 48 -0.66 13.55 4.87
N PRO A 49 -0.65 14.53 5.80
CA PRO A 49 -0.46 14.28 7.22
C PRO A 49 -1.46 13.25 7.76
N GLY A 50 -1.01 12.47 8.76
CA GLY A 50 -1.79 11.38 9.38
C GLY A 50 -1.30 10.00 8.94
N SER A 51 -2.09 8.95 9.24
CA SER A 51 -1.70 7.55 8.99
C SER A 51 -2.29 7.00 7.70
N SER A 52 -1.44 6.54 6.77
CA SER A 52 -1.88 5.89 5.52
C SER A 52 -1.42 4.44 5.48
N GLU A 53 -2.27 3.55 4.95
CA GLU A 53 -1.94 2.17 4.65
C GLU A 53 -1.75 1.99 3.14
N LEU A 54 -0.62 1.43 2.73
CA LEU A 54 -0.37 1.01 1.36
C LEU A 54 -0.66 -0.49 1.22
N MET A 55 -1.67 -0.85 0.44
CA MET A 55 -1.92 -2.24 0.09
C MET A 55 -0.82 -2.73 -0.87
N CYS A 56 -0.23 -3.89 -0.56
CA CYS A 56 0.73 -4.56 -1.43
C CYS A 56 0.71 -6.09 -1.24
N HIS A 57 1.37 -6.79 -2.14
CA HIS A 57 1.42 -8.23 -2.29
C HIS A 57 2.82 -8.74 -2.70
N PRO A 58 3.93 -8.22 -2.13
CA PRO A 58 5.27 -8.65 -2.52
C PRO A 58 5.44 -10.16 -2.34
N GLY A 59 6.11 -10.81 -3.30
CA GLY A 59 6.32 -12.25 -3.26
C GLY A 59 7.37 -12.73 -4.24
N VAL A 60 8.10 -13.78 -3.84
CA VAL A 60 9.04 -14.48 -4.73
C VAL A 60 8.24 -15.28 -5.76
N VAL A 61 8.57 -15.10 -7.03
CA VAL A 61 7.90 -15.79 -8.15
C VAL A 61 8.47 -17.20 -8.29
N ASP A 62 7.92 -18.12 -7.49
CA ASP A 62 8.23 -19.54 -7.56
C ASP A 62 7.13 -20.36 -8.28
N ALA A 63 7.39 -21.65 -8.47
CA ALA A 63 6.47 -22.56 -9.16
C ALA A 63 5.14 -22.76 -8.40
N GLN A 64 5.11 -22.56 -7.08
CA GLN A 64 3.88 -22.68 -6.29
C GLN A 64 3.00 -21.44 -6.49
N LEU A 65 3.59 -20.25 -6.46
CA LEU A 65 2.88 -19.00 -6.70
C LEU A 65 2.31 -18.94 -8.12
N GLN A 66 3.10 -19.35 -9.12
CA GLN A 66 2.67 -19.43 -10.52
C GLN A 66 1.45 -20.34 -10.71
N LYS A 67 1.31 -21.40 -9.90
CA LYS A 67 0.17 -22.33 -9.96
C LYS A 67 -1.07 -21.84 -9.21
N SER A 68 -0.89 -21.00 -8.19
CA SER A 68 -1.94 -20.66 -7.22
C SER A 68 -2.53 -19.27 -7.39
N SER A 69 -1.87 -18.37 -8.13
CA SER A 69 -2.30 -16.97 -8.29
C SER A 69 -2.16 -16.50 -9.73
N SER A 70 -3.22 -15.92 -10.28
CA SER A 70 -3.12 -15.17 -11.54
C SER A 70 -2.36 -13.86 -11.37
N TYR A 71 -2.33 -13.31 -10.16
CA TYR A 71 -1.54 -12.13 -9.78
C TYR A 71 -0.20 -12.61 -9.24
N CYS A 72 0.72 -12.97 -10.15
CA CYS A 72 1.98 -13.65 -9.83
C CYS A 72 3.18 -12.82 -10.25
N ALA A 73 3.26 -12.40 -11.52
CA ALA A 73 4.39 -11.62 -12.03
C ALA A 73 4.54 -10.28 -11.30
N GLU A 74 3.41 -9.62 -11.03
CA GLU A 74 3.34 -8.34 -10.32
C GLU A 74 3.91 -8.45 -8.90
N ARG A 75 3.73 -9.58 -8.21
CA ARG A 75 4.25 -9.76 -6.85
C ARG A 75 5.78 -9.72 -6.79
N GLY A 76 6.44 -10.20 -7.85
CA GLY A 76 7.90 -10.09 -8.00
C GLY A 76 8.34 -8.64 -8.18
N LEU A 77 7.62 -7.87 -9.01
CA LEU A 77 7.88 -6.44 -9.20
C LEU A 77 7.60 -5.63 -7.93
N GLU A 78 6.52 -5.96 -7.20
CA GLU A 78 6.21 -5.34 -5.91
C GLU A 78 7.34 -5.58 -4.91
N LEU A 79 7.87 -6.81 -4.82
CA LEU A 79 9.02 -7.13 -3.97
C LEU A 79 10.26 -6.33 -4.37
N GLU A 80 10.57 -6.25 -5.66
CA GLU A 80 11.69 -5.47 -6.18
C GLU A 80 11.56 -3.98 -5.82
N TYR A 81 10.41 -3.37 -6.07
CA TYR A 81 10.24 -1.92 -5.89
C TYR A 81 10.07 -1.51 -4.43
N LEU A 82 9.41 -2.31 -3.59
CA LEU A 82 9.32 -2.05 -2.16
C LEU A 82 10.67 -2.18 -1.44
N SER A 83 11.59 -2.99 -1.99
CA SER A 83 12.95 -3.15 -1.46
C SER A 83 13.99 -2.24 -2.16
N HIS A 84 13.56 -1.43 -3.13
CA HIS A 84 14.45 -0.59 -3.92
C HIS A 84 14.99 0.60 -3.11
N ALA A 85 16.29 0.91 -3.25
CA ALA A 85 16.94 2.01 -2.53
C ALA A 85 16.22 3.36 -2.72
N ASN A 86 15.82 3.70 -3.95
CA ASN A 86 15.06 4.93 -4.22
C ASN A 86 13.71 5.01 -3.48
N ALA A 87 13.03 3.89 -3.23
CA ALA A 87 11.80 3.88 -2.45
C ALA A 87 12.10 4.18 -0.97
N ARG A 88 13.18 3.61 -0.42
CA ARG A 88 13.68 3.95 0.92
C ARG A 88 14.04 5.43 1.04
N SER A 89 14.79 5.96 0.07
CA SER A 89 15.18 7.38 0.05
C SER A 89 13.98 8.31 -0.06
N ALA A 90 12.93 7.93 -0.80
CA ALA A 90 11.71 8.73 -0.87
C ALA A 90 11.05 8.90 0.52
N LEU A 91 11.01 7.84 1.33
CA LEU A 91 10.46 7.93 2.69
C LEU A 91 11.23 8.96 3.54
N GLU A 92 12.56 8.99 3.42
CA GLU A 92 13.41 9.94 4.13
C GLU A 92 13.22 11.38 3.62
N VAL A 93 13.22 11.57 2.29
CA VAL A 93 13.06 12.88 1.65
C VAL A 93 11.72 13.53 1.99
N TYR A 94 10.65 12.74 2.03
CA TYR A 94 9.29 13.23 2.30
C TYR A 94 8.90 13.13 3.78
N GLY A 95 9.82 12.76 4.67
CA GLY A 95 9.58 12.71 6.11
C GLY A 95 8.51 11.69 6.51
N VAL A 96 8.41 10.57 5.78
CA VAL A 96 7.43 9.52 6.03
C VAL A 96 8.01 8.46 6.96
N GLU A 97 7.36 8.28 8.10
CA GLU A 97 7.67 7.22 9.06
C GLU A 97 6.91 5.93 8.72
N LEU A 98 7.60 4.79 8.77
CA LEU A 98 6.97 3.48 8.66
C LEU A 98 6.53 3.04 10.06
N ILE A 99 5.22 2.87 10.23
CA ILE A 99 4.61 2.42 11.49
C ILE A 99 3.98 1.03 11.33
N THR A 100 3.59 0.43 12.45
CA THR A 100 2.74 -0.76 12.49
C THR A 100 1.36 -0.39 13.03
N PHE A 101 0.36 -1.26 12.83
CA PHE A 101 -0.98 -1.05 13.38
C PHE A 101 -1.03 -0.87 14.91
N ALA A 102 0.01 -1.29 15.64
CA ALA A 102 0.11 -1.09 17.09
C ALA A 102 0.35 0.37 17.51
N GLN A 103 0.64 1.26 16.56
CA GLN A 103 0.91 2.69 16.78
C GLN A 103 -0.28 3.58 16.37
N LEU A 104 -1.43 2.98 16.03
CA LEU A 104 -2.67 3.66 15.67
C LEU A 104 -3.59 3.87 16.88
#